data_AF-A0A0R3WR78-F1
#
_entry.id   AF-A0A0R3WR78-F1
#
_cell.length_a   1.000
_cell.length_b   1.000
_cell.length_c   1.000
_cell.angle_alpha   90.00
_cell.angle_beta   90.00
_cell.angle_gamma   90.00
#
_symmetry.space_group_name_H-M   'P 1'
#
loop_
_entity.id
_entity.type
_entity.pdbx_description
1 polymer ?
#
loop_
_entity_poly.entity_id
_entity_poly.type
_entity_poly.pdbx_seq_one_letter_code
_entity_poly.pdbx_strand_id
1 'polypeptide(L)'
;MRTFIEYLFFFYLQIISYKPYGKAVDWWAFGVLLYEFLAGQPPFDGDDEEELFRNIATGEVSYPRSLSREACLICKALLTRDPNQRLGSGPNGEQDICEHPFFRHIDWRKIENREVQPPFKPKVVS
;
A
#
# COMPACT_ATOMS: atom_id res chain seq x y z
N MET A 1 -16.15 -0.91 2.09
CA MET A 1 -14.73 -0.53 2.28
C MET A 1 -14.07 -1.17 3.52
N ARG A 2 -14.81 -1.60 4.56
CA ARG A 2 -14.22 -2.33 5.72
C ARG A 2 -13.82 -3.78 5.39
N THR A 3 -14.54 -4.44 4.49
CA THR A 3 -14.35 -5.86 4.15
C THR A 3 -13.11 -6.15 3.31
N PHE A 4 -12.75 -5.29 2.37
CA PHE A 4 -11.69 -5.59 1.39
C PHE A 4 -10.29 -5.58 2.01
N ILE A 5 -10.02 -4.66 2.94
CA ILE A 5 -8.72 -4.57 3.64
C ILE A 5 -8.55 -5.73 4.62
N GLU A 6 -9.60 -6.06 5.38
CA GLU A 6 -9.58 -7.21 6.31
C GLU A 6 -9.36 -8.52 5.54
N TYR A 7 -10.00 -8.66 4.39
CA TYR A 7 -9.81 -9.78 3.47
C TYR A 7 -8.35 -9.83 2.98
N LEU A 8 -7.84 -8.78 2.32
CA LEU A 8 -6.45 -8.72 1.85
C LEU A 8 -5.41 -8.98 2.93
N PHE A 9 -5.60 -8.43 4.13
CA PHE A 9 -4.69 -8.64 5.26
C PHE A 9 -4.70 -10.10 5.72
N PHE A 10 -5.90 -10.70 5.86
CA PHE A 10 -6.05 -12.11 6.17
C PHE A 10 -5.39 -13.01 5.12
N PHE A 11 -5.53 -12.71 3.83
CA PHE A 11 -4.96 -13.55 2.76
C PHE A 11 -3.46 -13.37 2.58
N TYR A 12 -2.98 -12.14 2.68
CA TYR A 12 -1.55 -11.90 2.70
C TYR A 12 -0.89 -12.65 3.86
N LEU A 13 -1.53 -12.64 5.05
CA LEU A 13 -1.13 -13.48 6.18
C LEU A 13 -1.15 -14.98 5.83
N GLN A 14 -2.18 -15.50 5.17
CA GLN A 14 -2.22 -16.92 4.77
C GLN A 14 -1.10 -17.30 3.79
N ILE A 15 -0.84 -16.48 2.76
CA ILE A 15 0.24 -16.72 1.77
C ILE A 15 1.61 -16.75 2.46
N ILE A 16 1.79 -15.92 3.48
CA ILE A 16 3.07 -15.77 4.20
C ILE A 16 3.12 -16.57 5.49
N SER A 17 2.04 -17.23 5.90
CA SER A 17 1.91 -17.94 7.18
C SER A 17 2.92 -19.09 7.36
N TYR A 18 3.63 -19.48 6.29
CA TYR A 18 4.77 -20.40 6.33
C TYR A 18 6.15 -19.72 6.56
N LYS A 19 6.20 -18.40 6.70
CA LYS A 19 7.40 -17.58 6.92
C LYS A 19 7.20 -16.65 8.13
N PRO A 20 8.28 -16.31 8.87
CA PRO A 20 8.17 -15.42 10.02
C PRO A 20 7.59 -14.06 9.63
N TYR A 21 6.59 -13.61 10.39
CA TYR A 21 5.93 -12.32 10.26
C TYR A 21 6.90 -11.17 10.57
N GLY A 22 6.83 -10.07 9.81
CA GLY A 22 7.67 -8.90 10.01
C GLY A 22 7.06 -7.63 9.40
N LYS A 23 7.69 -6.47 9.63
CA LYS A 23 7.22 -5.15 9.18
C LYS A 23 6.91 -5.07 7.67
N ALA A 24 7.53 -5.93 6.86
CA ALA A 24 7.30 -6.01 5.42
C ALA A 24 5.81 -6.24 5.06
N VAL A 25 5.08 -6.96 5.91
CA VAL A 25 3.64 -7.24 5.73
C VAL A 25 2.82 -5.95 5.72
N ASP A 26 3.07 -5.09 6.71
CA ASP A 26 2.36 -3.84 6.87
C ASP A 26 2.64 -2.90 5.68
N TRP A 27 3.87 -2.91 5.16
CA TRP A 27 4.23 -2.13 3.98
C TRP A 27 3.57 -2.60 2.69
N TRP A 28 3.31 -3.91 2.54
CA TRP A 28 2.51 -4.39 1.42
C TRP A 28 1.07 -3.92 1.51
N ALA A 29 0.45 -4.09 2.68
CA ALA A 29 -0.92 -3.63 2.91
C ALA A 29 -1.05 -2.11 2.67
N PHE A 30 -0.07 -1.34 3.12
CA PHE A 30 0.03 0.09 2.83
C PHE A 30 0.14 0.37 1.32
N GLY A 31 0.95 -0.38 0.59
CA GLY A 31 1.08 -0.26 -0.86
C GLY A 31 -0.23 -0.53 -1.61
N VAL A 32 -0.99 -1.55 -1.17
CA VAL A 32 -2.30 -1.87 -1.75
C VAL A 32 -3.29 -0.74 -1.51
N LEU A 33 -3.34 -0.20 -0.29
CA LEU A 33 -4.19 0.94 0.05
C LEU A 33 -3.84 2.20 -0.72
N LEU A 34 -2.54 2.49 -0.81
CA LEU A 34 -2.06 3.64 -1.54
C LEU A 34 -2.43 3.55 -3.02
N TYR A 35 -2.29 2.36 -3.62
CA TYR A 35 -2.75 2.12 -4.98
C TYR A 35 -4.25 2.37 -5.11
N GLU A 36 -5.08 1.83 -4.21
CA GLU A 36 -6.53 2.00 -4.25
C GLU A 36 -6.95 3.47 -4.15
N PHE A 37 -6.31 4.26 -3.27
CA PHE A 37 -6.59 5.69 -3.15
C PHE A 37 -6.21 6.50 -4.39
N LEU A 38 -5.17 6.05 -5.12
CA LEU A 38 -4.67 6.77 -6.30
C LEU A 38 -5.38 6.34 -7.59
N ALA A 39 -5.68 5.04 -7.73
CA ALA A 39 -6.26 4.45 -8.93
C ALA A 39 -7.80 4.29 -8.85
N GLY A 40 -8.38 4.39 -7.65
CA GLY A 40 -9.81 4.21 -7.39
C GLY A 40 -10.30 2.76 -7.44
N GLN A 41 -9.39 1.80 -7.58
CA GLN A 41 -9.67 0.37 -7.69
C GLN A 41 -8.50 -0.42 -7.09
N PRO A 42 -8.69 -1.68 -6.69
CA PRO A 42 -7.61 -2.47 -6.12
C PRO A 42 -6.56 -2.87 -7.18
N PRO A 43 -5.31 -3.16 -6.76
CA PRO A 43 -4.24 -3.56 -7.68
C PRO A 43 -4.42 -4.99 -8.22
N PHE A 44 -5.20 -5.81 -7.53
CA PHE A 44 -5.51 -7.19 -7.88
C PHE A 44 -7.02 -7.40 -7.74
N ASP A 45 -7.58 -8.14 -8.69
CA ASP A 45 -8.99 -8.54 -8.72
C ASP A 45 -9.07 -9.99 -9.25
N GLY A 46 -10.21 -10.64 -9.14
CA GLY A 46 -10.44 -11.98 -9.67
C GLY A 46 -11.93 -12.34 -9.64
N ASP A 47 -12.38 -13.19 -10.55
CA ASP A 47 -13.79 -13.60 -10.64
C ASP A 47 -14.20 -14.48 -9.43
N ASP A 48 -13.24 -15.16 -8.82
CA ASP A 48 -13.38 -15.92 -7.59
C ASP A 48 -12.17 -15.76 -6.64
N GLU A 49 -12.26 -16.34 -5.45
CA GLU A 49 -11.20 -16.26 -4.43
C GLU A 49 -9.88 -16.88 -4.93
N GLU A 50 -9.94 -18.00 -5.66
CA GLU A 50 -8.75 -18.71 -6.13
C GLU A 50 -8.00 -17.90 -7.20
N GLU A 51 -8.74 -17.28 -8.12
CA GLU A 51 -8.18 -16.36 -9.11
C GLU A 51 -7.58 -15.12 -8.44
N LEU A 52 -8.29 -14.53 -7.48
CA LEU A 52 -7.76 -13.40 -6.72
C LEU A 52 -6.45 -13.77 -6.01
N PHE A 53 -6.35 -14.94 -5.37
CA PHE A 53 -5.10 -15.38 -4.73
C PHE A 53 -3.98 -15.61 -5.72
N ARG A 54 -4.29 -16.20 -6.88
CA ARG A 54 -3.33 -16.36 -7.96
C ARG A 54 -2.82 -15.01 -8.44
N ASN A 55 -3.70 -14.03 -8.57
CA ASN A 55 -3.36 -12.67 -9.00
C ASN A 55 -2.54 -11.93 -7.93
N ILE A 56 -2.85 -12.08 -6.65
CA ILE A 56 -2.02 -11.54 -5.56
C ILE A 56 -0.63 -12.20 -5.54
N ALA A 57 -0.56 -13.52 -5.71
CA ALA A 57 0.70 -14.27 -5.63
C ALA A 57 1.60 -14.05 -6.86
N THR A 58 1.01 -14.01 -8.06
CA THR A 58 1.74 -14.09 -9.33
C THR A 58 1.34 -13.04 -10.37
N GLY A 59 0.17 -12.42 -10.22
CA GLY A 59 -0.35 -11.41 -11.16
C GLY A 59 0.43 -10.11 -11.12
N GLU A 60 0.59 -9.46 -12.27
CA GLU A 60 1.27 -8.17 -12.38
C GLU A 60 0.29 -7.02 -12.09
N VAL A 61 0.75 -6.02 -11.35
CA VAL A 61 -0.04 -4.82 -11.08
C VAL A 61 -0.07 -3.95 -12.34
N SER A 62 -1.26 -3.68 -12.85
CA SER A 62 -1.46 -2.69 -13.92
C SER A 62 -1.46 -1.29 -13.32
N TYR A 63 -0.81 -0.32 -13.97
CA TYR A 63 -0.78 1.06 -13.49
C TYR A 63 -1.45 1.98 -14.52
N PRO A 64 -2.58 2.64 -14.17
CA PRO A 64 -3.24 3.57 -15.07
C PRO A 64 -2.31 4.71 -15.53
N ARG A 65 -2.46 5.17 -16.77
CA ARG A 65 -1.68 6.31 -17.31
C ARG A 65 -1.97 7.63 -16.61
N SER A 66 -3.06 7.72 -15.86
CA SER A 66 -3.42 8.88 -15.02
C SER A 66 -2.53 9.02 -13.79
N LEU A 67 -1.86 7.95 -13.35
CA LEU A 67 -0.95 8.00 -12.21
C LEU A 67 0.34 8.73 -12.58
N SER A 68 0.82 9.59 -11.67
CA SER A 68 2.12 10.23 -11.82
C SER A 68 3.24 9.18 -11.79
N ARG A 69 4.40 9.56 -12.33
CA ARG A 69 5.58 8.68 -12.32
C ARG A 69 5.96 8.31 -10.87
N GLU A 70 5.93 9.27 -9.97
CA GLU A 70 6.27 9.09 -8.55
C GLU A 70 5.27 8.16 -7.85
N ALA A 71 3.98 8.27 -8.16
CA ALA A 71 2.92 7.37 -7.68
C ALA A 71 3.16 5.92 -8.12
N CYS A 72 3.45 5.73 -9.42
CA CYS A 72 3.78 4.41 -9.94
C CYS A 72 5.04 3.82 -9.27
N LEU A 73 6.06 4.65 -9.03
CA LEU A 73 7.31 4.20 -8.39
C LEU A 73 7.10 3.75 -6.95
N ILE A 74 6.37 4.52 -6.13
CA ILE A 74 6.13 4.14 -4.73
C ILE A 74 5.29 2.85 -4.66
N CYS A 75 4.23 2.74 -5.48
CA CYS A 75 3.40 1.55 -5.48
C CYS A 75 4.19 0.31 -5.95
N LYS A 76 5.05 0.43 -6.96
CA LYS A 76 5.93 -0.68 -7.38
C LYS A 76 6.88 -1.11 -6.27
N ALA A 77 7.46 -0.15 -5.56
CA ALA A 77 8.43 -0.44 -4.50
C ALA A 77 7.78 -1.12 -3.28
N LEU A 78 6.58 -0.69 -2.89
CA LEU A 78 5.79 -1.27 -1.79
C LEU A 78 5.14 -2.62 -2.17
N LEU A 79 4.70 -2.77 -3.42
CA LEU A 79 4.12 -4.01 -3.96
C LEU A 79 5.18 -4.95 -4.54
N THR A 80 6.43 -4.83 -4.10
CA THR A 80 7.49 -5.79 -4.41
C THR A 80 7.19 -7.13 -3.74
N ARG A 81 7.22 -8.22 -4.51
CA ARG A 81 6.88 -9.57 -4.03
C ARG A 81 7.87 -10.10 -3.00
N ASP A 82 9.17 -9.93 -3.25
CA ASP A 82 10.19 -10.32 -2.29
C ASP A 82 10.14 -9.36 -1.08
N PRO A 83 9.77 -9.83 0.12
CA PRO A 83 9.70 -8.98 1.30
C PRO A 83 11.05 -8.37 1.67
N ASN A 84 12.18 -8.98 1.29
CA ASN A 84 13.52 -8.43 1.60
C ASN A 84 13.92 -7.29 0.67
N GLN A 85 13.34 -7.23 -0.53
CA GLN A 85 13.58 -6.15 -1.51
C GLN A 85 12.48 -5.08 -1.44
N ARG A 86 11.45 -5.29 -0.62
CA ARG A 86 10.33 -4.38 -0.48
C ARG A 86 10.75 -3.13 0.27
N LEU A 87 10.32 -1.98 -0.23
CA LEU A 87 10.51 -0.69 0.42
C LEU A 87 9.98 -0.74 1.86
N GLY A 88 10.76 -0.23 2.82
CA GLY A 88 10.43 -0.30 4.24
C GLY A 88 10.95 -1.55 4.97
N SER A 89 11.53 -2.51 4.25
CA SER A 89 12.06 -3.77 4.82
C SER A 89 13.59 -3.80 4.90
N GLY A 90 14.26 -2.78 4.34
CA GLY A 90 15.70 -2.59 4.43
C GLY A 90 16.17 -2.07 5.81
N PRO A 91 17.49 -1.86 5.99
CA PRO A 91 18.06 -1.42 7.27
C PRO A 91 17.56 -0.04 7.73
N ASN A 92 17.18 0.84 6.80
CA ASN A 92 16.63 2.16 7.09
C ASN A 92 15.12 2.13 7.36
N GLY A 93 14.45 0.99 7.09
CA GLY A 93 13.04 0.77 7.39
C GLY A 93 12.13 1.87 6.83
N GLU A 94 11.28 2.42 7.70
CA GLU A 94 10.33 3.49 7.40
C GLU A 94 10.96 4.76 6.81
N GLN A 95 12.25 5.02 7.07
CA GLN A 95 12.92 6.22 6.58
C GLN A 95 12.97 6.23 5.04
N ASP A 96 13.23 5.08 4.41
CA ASP A 96 13.24 4.96 2.94
C ASP A 96 11.86 5.27 2.33
N ILE A 97 10.78 5.03 3.08
CA ILE A 97 9.42 5.38 2.67
C ILE A 97 9.20 6.87 2.81
N CYS A 98 9.55 7.45 3.95
CA CYS A 98 9.38 8.88 4.23
C CYS A 98 10.17 9.78 3.27
N GLU A 99 11.34 9.33 2.82
CA GLU A 99 12.22 10.04 1.89
C GLU A 99 11.88 9.79 0.41
N HIS A 100 10.97 8.86 0.11
CA HIS A 100 10.62 8.55 -1.26
C HIS A 100 10.07 9.79 -1.99
N PRO A 101 10.42 10.03 -3.29
CA PRO A 101 10.01 11.22 -4.03
C PRO A 101 8.49 11.50 -4.07
N PHE A 102 7.67 10.46 -3.91
CA PHE A 102 6.22 10.59 -3.77
C PHE A 102 5.82 11.46 -2.57
N PHE A 103 6.54 11.37 -1.45
CA PHE A 103 6.27 12.11 -0.22
C PHE A 103 7.11 13.38 -0.07
N ARG A 104 7.82 13.84 -1.12
CA ARG A 104 8.72 15.00 -1.06
C ARG A 104 8.08 16.31 -0.58
N HIS A 105 6.75 16.42 -0.68
CA HIS A 105 6.00 17.61 -0.24
C HIS A 105 5.36 17.43 1.14
N ILE A 106 5.58 16.29 1.79
CA ILE A 106 5.06 16.01 3.12
C ILE A 106 6.07 16.45 4.17
N ASP A 107 5.65 17.38 5.02
CA ASP A 107 6.36 17.69 6.25
C ASP A 107 5.85 16.76 7.35
N TRP A 108 6.56 15.65 7.55
CA TRP A 108 6.18 14.61 8.50
C TRP A 108 6.01 15.13 9.93
N ARG A 109 6.80 16.15 10.34
CA ARG A 109 6.67 16.77 11.68
C ARG A 109 5.38 17.56 11.81
N LYS A 110 5.02 18.34 10.78
CA LYS A 110 3.75 19.09 10.78
C LYS A 110 2.54 18.17 10.74
N ILE A 111 2.64 17.03 10.05
CA ILE A 111 1.59 16.01 10.04
C ILE A 111 1.40 15.42 11.45
N GLU A 112 2.51 15.03 12.10
CA GLU A 112 2.49 14.48 13.45
C GLU A 112 1.92 15.48 14.47
N ASN A 113 2.31 16.75 14.37
CA ASN A 113 1.78 17.85 15.19
C ASN A 113 0.35 18.29 14.82
N ARG A 114 -0.27 17.68 13.81
CA ARG A 114 -1.62 18.02 13.29
C ARG A 114 -1.75 19.48 12.81
N GLU A 115 -0.64 20.05 12.35
CA GLU A 115 -0.56 21.43 11.84
C GLU A 115 -0.98 21.54 10.37
N VAL A 116 -1.05 20.42 9.65
CA VAL A 116 -1.55 20.36 8.27
C VAL A 116 -3.06 20.24 8.29
N GLN A 117 -3.77 21.15 7.61
CA GLN A 117 -5.21 21.04 7.47
C GLN A 117 -5.59 19.85 6.58
N PRO A 118 -6.53 18.97 7.02
CA PRO A 118 -7.00 17.88 6.19
C PRO A 118 -7.68 18.39 4.91
N PRO A 119 -7.47 17.72 3.76
CA PRO A 119 -8.09 18.12 2.49
C PRO A 119 -9.61 17.94 2.49
N PHE A 120 -10.14 17.08 3.36
CA PHE A 120 -11.57 16.83 3.52
C PHE A 120 -11.96 16.92 4.99
N LYS A 121 -12.97 17.75 5.30
CA LYS A 121 -13.61 17.84 6.61
C LYS A 121 -15.05 17.30 6.48
N PRO A 122 -15.36 16.11 7.04
CA PRO A 122 -16.70 15.55 6.97
C PRO A 122 -17.71 16.47 7.66
N LYS A 123 -18.88 16.66 7.06
CA LYS A 123 -20.00 17.34 7.72
C LYS A 123 -20.68 16.34 8.64
N VAL A 124 -20.61 16.57 9.95
CA VAL A 124 -21.36 15.80 10.93
C VAL A 124 -22.79 16.37 10.93
N VAL A 125 -23.74 15.59 10.43
CA VAL A 125 -25.16 15.85 10.64
C VAL A 125 -25.54 15.19 11.97
N SER A 126 -25.84 16.03 12.96
CA SER A 126 -26.41 15.65 14.25
C SER A 126 -27.90 15.41 14.14
#